data_AF-A0A0V1M1Q9-F1
#
_entry.id   AF-A0A0V1M1Q9-F1
#
_cell.length_a   1.000
_cell.length_b   1.000
_cell.length_c   1.000
_cell.angle_alpha   90.00
_cell.angle_beta   90.00
_cell.angle_gamma   90.00
#
_symmetry.space_group_name_H-M   'P 1'
#
loop_
_entity.id
_entity.type
_entity.pdbx_description
1 polymer ?
#
loop_
_entity_poly.entity_id
_entity_poly.type
_entity_poly.pdbx_seq_one_letter_code
_entity_poly.pdbx_strand_id
1 'polypeptide(L)'
;LTIDVLIGVDHYYDFVTGCMKRNATGSIALETLLGWIICGKPHSSPSEEARVLLTKVKEPTDAALRKFWEIEAMGITPEDYVTPEDTRMMERFEKSLSFNGERYQVGLLWSEGQPDLPVNVKQAMRRLTTVERRLAQSD
;
A
#
# COMPACT_ATOMS: atom_id res chain seq x y z
N LEU A 1 1.96 19.44 -10.90
CA LEU A 1 1.17 18.61 -11.84
C LEU A 1 -0.10 18.23 -11.11
N THR A 2 -1.24 18.76 -11.56
CA THR A 2 -2.54 18.24 -11.13
C THR A 2 -2.74 16.96 -11.93
N ILE A 3 -2.82 15.82 -11.25
CA ILE A 3 -3.14 14.56 -11.90
C ILE A 3 -4.65 14.54 -12.04
N ASP A 4 -5.14 14.59 -13.28
CA ASP A 4 -6.58 14.53 -13.54
C ASP A 4 -7.09 13.09 -13.34
N VAL A 5 -6.31 12.08 -13.73
CA VAL A 5 -6.69 10.66 -13.62
C VAL A 5 -5.46 9.76 -13.37
N LEU A 6 -5.55 8.86 -12.39
CA LEU A 6 -4.60 7.78 -12.13
C LEU A 6 -5.33 6.44 -12.24
N ILE A 7 -4.79 5.51 -13.02
CA ILE A 7 -5.39 4.18 -13.25
C ILE A 7 -4.43 3.12 -12.70
N GLY A 8 -4.92 2.30 -11.77
CA GLY A 8 -4.15 1.19 -11.19
C GLY A 8 -3.89 0.08 -12.20
N VAL A 9 -2.80 -0.68 -12.01
CA VAL A 9 -2.44 -1.79 -12.89
C VAL A 9 -3.49 -2.92 -12.89
N ASP A 10 -4.21 -3.09 -11.78
CA ASP A 10 -5.29 -4.06 -11.65
C ASP A 10 -6.46 -3.76 -12.62
N HIS A 11 -6.61 -2.50 -13.03
CA HIS A 11 -7.60 -2.06 -14.00
C HIS A 11 -7.07 -1.94 -15.43
N TYR A 12 -5.84 -2.42 -15.69
CA TYR A 12 -5.23 -2.30 -17.00
C TYR A 12 -6.09 -2.96 -18.09
N TYR A 13 -6.59 -4.18 -17.84
CA TYR A 13 -7.40 -4.92 -18.79
C TYR A 13 -8.86 -4.42 -18.87
N ASP A 14 -9.34 -3.69 -17.87
CA ASP A 14 -10.63 -3.00 -17.94
C ASP A 14 -10.54 -1.75 -18.83
N PHE A 15 -9.36 -1.12 -18.87
CA PHE A 15 -9.11 0.13 -19.55
C PHE A 15 -8.68 -0.05 -21.02
N VAL A 16 -7.94 -1.12 -21.31
CA VAL A 16 -7.47 -1.47 -22.65
C VAL A 16 -8.47 -2.41 -23.31
N THR A 17 -8.95 -2.04 -24.50
CA THR A 17 -9.99 -2.80 -25.23
C THR A 17 -9.49 -4.13 -25.82
N GLY A 18 -8.18 -4.36 -25.82
CA GLY A 18 -7.52 -5.48 -26.49
C GLY A 18 -7.23 -5.23 -27.97
N CYS A 19 -7.79 -4.18 -28.58
CA CYS A 19 -7.45 -3.79 -29.94
C CYS A 19 -6.03 -3.20 -29.98
N MET A 20 -5.14 -3.91 -30.70
CA MET A 20 -3.72 -3.60 -30.80
C MET A 20 -3.29 -3.57 -32.26
N LYS A 21 -2.62 -2.48 -32.67
CA LYS A 21 -1.96 -2.37 -33.98
C LYS A 21 -0.47 -2.21 -33.78
N ARG A 22 0.30 -3.18 -34.27
CA ARG A 22 1.76 -3.12 -34.24
C ARG A 22 2.27 -2.66 -35.60
N ASN A 23 3.11 -1.63 -35.61
CA ASN A 23 3.81 -1.27 -36.84
C ASN A 23 5.04 -2.19 -37.04
N ALA A 24 5.57 -2.24 -38.26
CA ALA A 24 6.76 -3.03 -38.60
C ALA A 24 7.99 -2.62 -37.77
N THR A 25 7.97 -1.40 -37.21
CA THR A 25 9.03 -0.81 -36.41
C THR A 25 8.86 -1.03 -34.91
N GLY A 26 7.94 -1.90 -34.46
CA GLY A 26 7.84 -2.31 -33.06
C GLY A 26 7.12 -1.35 -32.12
N SER A 27 6.66 -0.19 -32.57
CA SER A 27 5.69 0.63 -31.84
C SER A 27 4.29 0.02 -31.94
N ILE A 28 3.51 0.22 -30.88
CA ILE A 28 2.21 -0.41 -30.70
C ILE A 28 1.19 0.69 -30.43
N ALA A 29 0.13 0.75 -31.24
CA ALA A 29 -1.06 1.52 -30.93
C ALA A 29 -2.03 0.63 -30.16
N LEU A 30 -2.43 1.05 -28.97
CA LEU A 30 -3.43 0.38 -28.13
C LEU A 30 -4.70 1.24 -28.08
N GLU A 31 -5.84 0.61 -28.27
CA GLU A 31 -7.13 1.29 -28.09
C GLU A 31 -7.59 1.14 -26.64
N THR A 32 -7.90 2.26 -26.01
CA THR A 32 -8.40 2.36 -24.63
C THR A 32 -9.80 2.95 -24.63
N LEU A 33 -10.46 2.96 -23.47
CA LEU A 33 -11.76 3.63 -23.31
C LEU A 33 -11.72 5.15 -23.60
N LEU A 34 -10.53 5.77 -23.55
CA LEU A 34 -10.33 7.20 -23.84
C LEU A 34 -9.81 7.46 -25.27
N GLY A 35 -9.65 6.41 -26.08
CA GLY A 35 -9.13 6.47 -27.44
C GLY A 35 -7.77 5.79 -27.61
N TRP A 36 -7.13 6.04 -28.76
CA TRP A 36 -5.88 5.39 -29.15
C TRP A 36 -4.68 6.02 -28.46
N ILE A 37 -3.85 5.17 -27.83
CA ILE A 37 -2.57 5.54 -27.24
C ILE A 37 -1.43 4.84 -27.99
N ILE A 38 -0.24 5.43 -28.00
CA ILE A 38 0.97 4.83 -28.59
C ILE A 38 1.91 4.39 -27.48
N CYS A 39 2.35 3.14 -27.57
CA CYS A 39 3.25 2.48 -26.64
C CYS A 39 4.47 1.90 -27.38
N GLY A 40 5.57 1.73 -26.64
CA GLY A 40 6.81 1.17 -27.18
C GLY A 40 7.79 2.23 -27.70
N LYS A 41 8.96 1.76 -28.13
CA LYS A 41 10.06 2.62 -28.55
C LYS A 41 9.82 3.06 -30.01
N PRO A 42 9.81 4.36 -30.32
CA PRO A 42 9.86 4.80 -31.71
C PRO A 42 11.21 4.39 -32.29
N HIS A 43 11.22 3.70 -33.43
CA HIS A 43 12.42 3.60 -34.24
C HIS A 43 12.50 4.86 -35.09
N SER A 44 13.20 5.88 -34.59
CA SER A 44 13.67 6.98 -35.40
C SER A 44 15.18 6.82 -35.59
N SER A 45 15.63 6.72 -36.85
CA SER A 45 16.95 7.25 -37.20
C SER A 45 16.94 8.77 -36.91
N PRO A 46 18.09 9.43 -36.70
CA PRO A 46 18.14 10.81 -36.19
C PRO A 46 17.49 11.90 -37.07
N SER A 47 16.84 11.56 -38.17
CA SER A 47 16.50 12.46 -39.27
C SER A 47 15.01 12.62 -39.60
N GLU A 48 14.10 11.87 -38.97
CA GLU A 48 12.66 12.13 -39.13
C GLU A 48 12.10 12.66 -37.82
N GLU A 49 11.64 13.92 -37.84
CA GLU A 49 10.94 14.53 -36.71
C GLU A 49 9.63 13.78 -36.44
N ALA A 50 9.71 12.78 -35.56
CA ALA A 50 8.53 12.24 -34.92
C ALA A 50 7.95 13.31 -34.01
N ARG A 51 6.87 13.98 -34.44
CA ARG A 51 6.06 14.83 -33.57
C ARG A 51 5.23 13.95 -32.66
N VAL A 52 5.86 13.50 -31.59
CA VAL A 52 5.17 12.86 -30.47
C VAL A 52 4.76 13.99 -29.51
N LEU A 53 3.52 13.96 -29.01
CA LEU A 53 3.12 14.85 -27.91
C LEU A 53 3.86 14.41 -26.65
N LEU A 54 5.09 14.89 -26.49
CA LEU A 54 5.92 14.61 -25.34
C LEU A 54 5.58 15.61 -24.24
N THR A 55 4.67 15.23 -23.36
CA THR A 55 4.43 15.97 -22.11
C THR A 55 5.54 15.62 -21.12
N LYS A 56 6.71 16.22 -21.30
CA LYS A 56 7.85 16.05 -20.39
C LYS A 56 7.90 17.25 -19.44
N VAL A 57 7.46 17.05 -18.21
CA VAL A 57 7.66 18.02 -17.14
C VAL A 57 9.00 17.71 -16.47
N LYS A 58 9.95 18.65 -16.55
CA LYS A 58 11.17 18.65 -15.74
C LYS A 58 10.86 19.32 -14.39
N GLU A 59 11.19 18.60 -13.31
CA GLU A 59 11.32 19.01 -11.89
C GLU A 59 10.05 19.17 -11.02
N PRO A 60 10.13 19.00 -9.67
CA PRO A 60 10.91 18.10 -8.84
C PRO A 60 9.95 17.10 -8.17
N THR A 61 9.45 16.13 -8.91
CA THR A 61 8.42 15.21 -8.40
C THR A 61 8.99 14.11 -7.52
N ASP A 62 10.32 13.97 -7.46
CA ASP A 62 11.00 13.00 -6.60
C ASP A 62 10.60 13.14 -5.14
N ALA A 63 10.40 14.35 -4.61
CA ALA A 63 10.01 14.51 -3.20
C ALA A 63 8.58 14.01 -2.92
N ALA A 64 7.64 14.25 -3.84
CA ALA A 64 6.26 13.83 -3.70
C ALA A 64 6.10 12.33 -3.98
N LEU A 65 6.80 11.80 -4.98
CA LEU A 65 6.87 10.37 -5.28
C LEU A 65 7.60 9.63 -4.15
N ARG A 66 8.71 10.15 -3.64
CA ARG A 66 9.39 9.58 -2.47
C ARG A 66 8.47 9.58 -1.26
N LYS A 67 7.76 10.67 -0.98
CA LYS A 67 6.79 10.73 0.12
C LYS A 67 5.62 9.76 -0.07
N PHE A 68 5.16 9.56 -1.31
CA PHE A 68 4.15 8.56 -1.64
C PHE A 68 4.67 7.14 -1.35
N TRP A 69 5.88 6.80 -1.82
CA TRP A 69 6.53 5.52 -1.56
C TRP A 69 6.88 5.31 -0.09
N GLU A 70 7.29 6.36 0.64
CA GLU A 70 7.52 6.33 2.10
C GLU A 70 6.22 6.00 2.85
N ILE A 71 5.09 6.58 2.42
CA ILE A 71 3.77 6.34 3.01
C ILE A 71 3.28 4.91 2.71
N GLU A 72 3.43 4.42 1.48
CA GLU A 72 3.12 3.03 1.13
C GLU A 72 4.05 2.02 1.83
N ALA A 73 5.33 2.38 2.00
CA ALA A 73 6.32 1.55 2.68
C ALA A 73 6.17 1.53 4.21
N MET A 74 5.25 2.29 4.82
CA MET A 74 5.04 2.29 6.28
C MET A 74 4.63 0.92 6.88
N GLY A 75 4.45 -0.12 6.06
CA GLY A 75 4.36 -1.52 6.52
C GLY A 75 5.38 -2.49 5.89
N ILE A 76 6.23 -2.02 4.95
CA ILE A 76 7.17 -2.83 4.18
C ILE A 76 8.40 -1.96 3.85
N THR A 77 9.12 -1.48 4.86
CA THR A 77 10.50 -1.01 4.65
C THR A 77 11.44 -2.21 4.70
N PRO A 78 12.22 -2.49 3.63
CA PRO A 78 13.28 -3.49 3.67
C PRO A 78 14.44 -2.92 4.49
N GLU A 79 14.60 -3.49 5.69
CA GLU A 79 15.72 -3.34 6.63
C GLU A 79 16.06 -1.94 7.22
N ASP A 80 16.46 -1.98 8.49
CA ASP A 80 17.26 -1.00 9.25
C ASP A 80 16.55 0.17 9.94
N TYR A 81 15.83 -0.15 11.03
CA TYR A 81 16.28 0.20 12.39
C TYR A 81 15.69 -0.81 13.39
N VAL A 82 16.35 -1.96 13.61
CA VAL A 82 16.02 -2.78 14.79
C VAL A 82 16.38 -1.94 16.01
N THR A 83 15.38 -1.41 16.69
CA THR A 83 15.62 -0.65 17.91
C THR A 83 16.08 -1.62 19.01
N PRO A 84 16.82 -1.13 20.03
CA PRO A 84 17.11 -1.95 21.21
C PRO A 84 15.85 -2.52 21.87
N GLU A 85 14.72 -1.84 21.71
CA GLU A 85 13.41 -2.31 22.18
C GLU A 85 12.90 -3.48 21.34
N ASP A 86 13.05 -3.43 20.02
CA ASP A 86 12.68 -4.54 19.12
C ASP A 86 13.48 -5.81 19.42
N THR A 87 14.80 -5.68 19.63
CA THR A 87 15.65 -6.81 20.04
C THR A 87 15.17 -7.41 21.35
N ARG A 88 14.80 -6.57 22.32
CA ARG A 88 14.31 -7.01 23.62
C ARG A 88 12.92 -7.65 23.54
N MET A 89 12.05 -7.15 22.68
CA MET A 89 10.75 -7.77 22.40
C MET A 89 10.93 -9.14 21.76
N MET A 90 11.86 -9.25 20.80
CA MET A 90 12.19 -10.51 20.14
C MET A 90 12.75 -11.54 21.14
N GLU A 91 13.67 -11.15 22.02
CA GLU A 91 14.16 -12.05 23.08
C GLU A 91 13.04 -12.53 24.01
N ARG A 92 12.08 -11.67 24.35
CA ARG A 92 10.92 -12.06 25.19
C ARG A 92 9.99 -13.02 24.46
N PHE A 93 9.80 -12.80 23.17
CA PHE A 93 9.03 -13.69 22.33
C PHE A 93 9.66 -15.08 22.35
N GLU A 94 10.95 -15.19 22.05
CA GLU A 94 11.67 -16.46 22.03
C GLU A 94 11.67 -17.15 23.41
N LYS A 95 11.91 -16.40 24.49
CA LYS A 95 11.90 -16.94 25.87
C LYS A 95 10.53 -17.46 26.31
N SER A 96 9.44 -16.87 25.80
CA SER A 96 8.08 -17.24 26.19
C SER A 96 7.40 -18.20 25.22
N LEU A 97 8.01 -18.43 24.06
CA LEU A 97 7.54 -19.38 23.07
C LEU A 97 7.77 -20.80 23.57
N SER A 98 6.69 -21.54 23.78
CA SER A 98 6.72 -22.94 24.20
C SER A 98 5.67 -23.75 23.46
N PHE A 99 5.94 -25.04 23.27
CA PHE A 99 4.97 -25.98 22.70
C PHE A 99 4.39 -26.85 23.82
N ASN A 100 3.08 -26.83 24.00
CA ASN A 100 2.42 -27.55 25.10
C ASN A 100 2.05 -29.01 24.74
N GLY A 101 2.51 -29.52 23.59
CA GLY A 101 2.13 -30.83 23.06
C GLY A 101 1.02 -30.80 22.00
N GLU A 102 0.23 -29.72 21.94
CA GLU A 102 -0.87 -29.55 20.98
C GLU A 102 -0.70 -28.28 20.13
N ARG A 103 -0.30 -27.17 20.75
CA ARG A 103 -0.15 -25.85 20.13
C ARG A 103 1.03 -25.09 20.68
N TYR A 104 1.53 -24.14 19.88
CA TYR A 104 2.45 -23.13 20.36
C TYR A 104 1.71 -22.14 21.28
N GLN A 105 2.37 -21.80 22.38
CA GLN A 105 1.94 -20.78 23.32
C GLN A 105 3.07 -19.76 23.45
N VAL A 106 2.69 -18.49 23.52
CA VAL A 106 3.61 -17.37 23.71
C VAL A 106 3.07 -16.47 24.82
N GLY A 107 3.97 -15.89 25.62
CA GLY A 107 3.60 -14.90 26.61
C GLY A 107 3.14 -13.60 25.96
N LEU A 108 2.28 -12.85 26.65
CA LEU A 108 1.87 -11.53 26.18
C LEU A 108 3.08 -10.57 26.20
N LEU A 109 3.42 -10.02 25.04
CA LEU A 109 4.53 -9.10 24.84
C LEU A 109 4.12 -7.67 25.22
N TRP A 110 4.02 -7.41 26.53
CA TRP A 110 3.77 -6.06 27.02
C TRP A 110 5.03 -5.19 26.91
N SER A 111 4.87 -3.96 26.42
CA SER A 111 5.89 -2.91 26.52
C SER A 111 6.22 -2.61 27.98
N GLU A 112 7.45 -2.18 28.23
CA GLU A 112 7.84 -1.76 29.58
C GLU A 112 7.32 -0.37 29.91
N GLY A 113 6.96 -0.20 31.19
CA GLY A 113 6.18 0.96 31.63
C GLY A 113 4.71 0.66 31.38
N GLN A 114 3.99 0.31 32.46
CA GLN A 114 2.55 0.41 32.40
C GLN A 114 2.22 1.90 32.27
N PRO A 115 1.64 2.37 31.15
CA PRO A 115 1.06 3.69 31.16
C PRO A 115 0.00 3.71 32.28
N ASP A 116 -0.01 4.77 33.07
CA ASP A 116 -1.07 4.97 34.05
C ASP A 116 -2.37 5.22 33.28
N LEU A 117 -3.08 4.14 32.98
CA LEU A 117 -4.29 4.18 32.19
C LEU A 117 -5.41 4.73 33.07
N PRO A 118 -6.12 5.80 32.65
CA PRO A 118 -7.21 6.34 33.43
C PRO A 118 -8.31 5.28 33.62
N VAL A 119 -8.85 5.22 34.83
CA VAL A 119 -9.92 4.28 35.21
C VAL A 119 -11.14 4.49 34.31
N ASN A 120 -11.36 3.59 33.36
CA ASN A 120 -12.41 3.69 32.35
C ASN A 120 -13.72 2.95 32.72
N VAL A 121 -13.86 2.48 33.98
CA VAL A 121 -14.98 1.64 34.46
C VAL A 121 -16.35 2.24 34.11
N LYS A 122 -16.54 3.55 34.29
CA LYS A 122 -17.82 4.22 33.96
C LYS A 122 -18.15 4.13 32.46
N GLN A 123 -17.15 4.26 31.59
CA GLN A 123 -17.33 4.16 30.14
C GLN A 123 -17.58 2.72 29.72
N ALA A 124 -16.85 1.76 30.30
CA ALA A 124 -17.04 0.34 30.07
C ALA A 124 -18.45 -0.12 30.47
N MET A 125 -18.94 0.28 31.65
CA MET A 125 -20.30 -0.03 32.09
C MET A 125 -21.37 0.55 31.16
N ARG A 126 -21.21 1.81 30.72
CA ARG A 126 -22.16 2.40 29.75
C ARG A 126 -22.21 1.63 28.44
N ARG A 127 -21.05 1.20 27.92
CA ARG A 127 -20.97 0.38 26.71
C ARG A 127 -21.65 -0.97 26.93
N LEU A 128 -21.38 -1.64 28.04
CA LEU A 128 -22.00 -2.91 28.41
C LEU A 128 -23.53 -2.81 28.45
N THR A 129 -24.09 -1.87 29.23
CA THR A 129 -25.54 -1.68 29.33
C THR A 129 -26.17 -1.35 27.98
N THR A 130 -25.47 -0.61 27.12
CA THR A 130 -25.94 -0.31 25.76
C THR A 130 -25.99 -1.58 24.91
N VAL A 131 -24.97 -2.43 24.98
CA VAL A 131 -24.92 -3.71 24.28
C VAL A 131 -26.00 -4.65 24.78
N GLU A 132 -26.16 -4.81 26.09
CA GLU A 132 -27.22 -5.62 26.71
C GLU A 132 -28.60 -5.18 26.24
N ARG A 133 -28.87 -3.86 26.22
CA ARG A 133 -30.14 -3.32 25.72
C ARG A 133 -30.36 -3.61 24.24
N ARG A 134 -29.32 -3.50 23.39
CA ARG A 134 -29.44 -3.82 21.95
C ARG A 134 -29.72 -5.30 21.72
N LEU A 135 -29.10 -6.17 22.50
CA LEU A 135 -29.31 -7.61 22.42
C LEU A 135 -30.72 -7.98 22.88
N ALA A 136 -31.20 -7.44 23.99
CA ALA A 136 -32.55 -7.66 24.50
C ALA A 136 -33.67 -7.08 23.60
N GLN A 137 -33.35 -6.21 22.65
CA GLN A 137 -34.28 -5.69 21.64
C GLN A 137 -34.26 -6.49 20.33
N SER A 138 -33.32 -7.43 20.20
CA SER A 138 -33.17 -8.28 19.00
C SER A 138 -33.78 -9.68 19.18
N ASP A 139 -34.44 -9.92 20.31
CA ASP A 139 -35.37 -11.04 20.60
C ASP A 139 -36.83 -10.56 20.49
#